data_AF-A0A832YHC3-F1
#
_entry.id   AF-A0A832YHC3-F1
#
_cell.length_a   1.000
_cell.length_b   1.000
_cell.length_c   1.000
_cell.angle_alpha   90.00
_cell.angle_beta   90.00
_cell.angle_gamma   90.00
#
_symmetry.space_group_name_H-M   'P 1'
#
loop_
_entity.id
_entity.type
_entity.pdbx_description
1 polymer ?
#
loop_
_entity_poly.entity_id
_entity_poly.type
_entity_poly.pdbx_seq_one_letter_code
_entity_poly.pdbx_strand_id
1 'polypeptide(L)'
;MPNLFRSLVFVPGNNPRFLEKAKSLPADIVCFDLEDSVPDKEKKKARTLIKNTLKQRNEYSPDVFVRTNSPESGKIEADLKEIVQKGIDGVVIPKVNSAKELKKI
;
A
#
# COMPACT_ATOMS: atom_id res chain seq x y z
N MET A 1 5.88 16.08 17.69
CA MET A 1 7.13 15.31 17.50
C MET A 1 7.08 14.67 16.13
N PRO A 2 8.19 14.59 15.37
CA PRO A 2 8.20 13.85 14.11
C PRO A 2 7.87 12.38 14.38
N ASN A 3 7.08 11.75 13.50
CA ASN A 3 6.87 10.30 13.55
C ASN A 3 8.18 9.62 13.18
N LEU A 4 8.67 8.72 14.04
CA LEU A 4 9.89 7.97 13.81
C LEU A 4 9.53 6.59 13.23
N PHE A 5 9.74 6.41 11.93
CA PHE A 5 9.51 5.15 11.23
C PHE A 5 10.78 4.29 11.22
N ARG A 6 10.91 3.36 12.18
CA ARG A 6 12.07 2.48 12.35
C ARG A 6 11.86 1.13 11.66
N SER A 7 10.60 0.73 11.49
CA SER A 7 10.21 -0.56 10.95
C SER A 7 9.10 -0.43 9.91
N LEU A 8 9.31 -1.07 8.76
CA LEU A 8 8.40 -1.10 7.62
C LEU A 8 8.19 -2.57 7.21
N VAL A 9 6.99 -3.11 7.45
CA VAL A 9 6.68 -4.50 7.13
C VAL A 9 5.86 -4.56 5.84
N PHE A 10 6.41 -5.20 4.81
CA PHE A 10 5.68 -5.44 3.56
C PHE A 10 4.70 -6.60 3.70
N VAL A 11 3.46 -6.38 3.28
CA VAL A 11 2.36 -7.33 3.40
C VAL A 11 1.66 -7.47 2.04
N PRO A 12 1.63 -8.67 1.42
CA PRO A 12 0.96 -8.87 0.13
C PRO A 12 -0.54 -8.46 0.15
N GLY A 13 -0.93 -7.52 -0.72
CA GLY A 13 -2.28 -6.95 -0.77
C GLY A 13 -3.40 -7.90 -1.24
N ASN A 14 -3.02 -9.03 -1.83
CA ASN A 14 -3.92 -10.07 -2.33
C ASN A 14 -4.37 -11.10 -1.28
N ASN A 15 -3.76 -11.09 -0.08
CA ASN A 15 -4.00 -12.10 0.95
C ASN A 15 -4.78 -11.53 2.16
N PRO A 16 -6.10 -11.77 2.26
CA PRO A 16 -6.91 -11.21 3.34
C PRO A 16 -6.47 -11.66 4.74
N ARG A 17 -5.93 -12.87 4.87
CA ARG A 17 -5.42 -13.37 6.15
C ARG A 17 -4.21 -12.57 6.64
N PHE A 18 -3.39 -12.08 5.72
CA PHE A 18 -2.24 -11.24 6.06
C PHE A 18 -2.64 -9.81 6.38
N LEU A 19 -3.62 -9.25 5.66
CA LEU A 19 -4.19 -7.93 5.97
C LEU A 19 -4.77 -7.92 7.39
N GLU A 20 -5.57 -8.92 7.75
CA GLU A 20 -6.13 -9.04 9.10
C GLU A 20 -5.04 -9.17 10.18
N LYS A 21 -4.00 -9.96 9.94
CA LYS A 21 -2.88 -10.09 10.88
C LYS A 21 -2.09 -8.79 11.04
N ALA A 22 -2.05 -7.94 10.01
CA ALA A 22 -1.29 -6.69 10.02
C ALA A 22 -1.85 -5.65 11.01
N LYS A 23 -3.11 -5.77 11.43
CA LYS A 23 -3.77 -4.85 12.38
C LYS A 23 -3.00 -4.64 13.68
N SER A 24 -2.36 -5.69 14.19
CA SER A 24 -1.69 -5.70 15.51
C SER A 24 -0.20 -6.01 15.45
N LEU A 25 0.43 -5.93 14.27
CA LEU A 25 1.87 -6.16 14.17
C LEU A 25 2.64 -5.06 14.91
N PRO A 26 3.68 -5.42 15.69
CA PRO A 26 4.53 -4.45 16.37
C PRO A 26 5.52 -3.81 15.39
N ALA A 27 4.99 -3.02 14.45
CA ALA A 27 5.74 -2.25 13.46
C ALA A 27 5.29 -0.79 13.51
N ASP A 28 6.14 0.11 13.02
CA ASP A 28 5.76 1.52 12.87
C ASP A 28 4.88 1.69 11.63
N ILE A 29 5.20 0.99 10.54
CA ILE A 29 4.40 0.96 9.30
C ILE A 29 4.15 -0.47 8.85
N VAL A 30 2.91 -0.74 8.45
CA VAL A 30 2.57 -1.87 7.57
C VAL A 30 2.32 -1.34 6.15
N CYS A 31 3.05 -1.89 5.19
CA CYS A 31 2.98 -1.49 3.79
C CYS A 31 2.29 -2.58 2.99
N PHE A 32 1.04 -2.35 2.61
CA PHE A 32 0.33 -3.26 1.73
C PHE A 32 0.90 -3.16 0.32
N ASP A 33 1.33 -4.29 -0.21
CA ASP A 33 2.03 -4.36 -1.48
C ASP A 33 1.07 -4.65 -2.63
N LEU A 34 1.06 -3.79 -3.64
CA LEU A 34 0.44 -4.03 -4.94
C LEU A 34 1.46 -4.37 -6.01
N GLU A 35 2.76 -4.43 -5.71
CA GLU A 35 3.86 -4.65 -6.66
C GLU A 35 4.36 -6.10 -6.62
N ASP A 36 5.64 -6.33 -6.34
CA ASP A 36 6.33 -7.59 -6.63
C ASP A 36 5.75 -8.80 -5.87
N SER A 37 5.09 -8.59 -4.72
CA SER A 37 4.47 -9.68 -3.94
C SER A 37 3.10 -10.12 -4.45
N VAL A 38 2.55 -9.48 -5.49
CA VAL A 38 1.22 -9.75 -6.03
C VAL A 38 1.30 -10.17 -7.50
N PRO A 39 0.85 -11.39 -7.86
CA PRO A 39 0.77 -11.81 -9.26
C PRO A 39 -0.12 -10.89 -10.09
N ASP A 40 0.21 -10.68 -11.38
CA ASP A 40 -0.49 -9.73 -12.25
C ASP A 40 -2.02 -9.97 -12.31
N LYS A 41 -2.41 -11.25 -12.42
CA LYS A 41 -3.82 -11.69 -12.42
C LYS A 41 -4.59 -11.34 -11.14
N GLU A 42 -3.89 -11.09 -10.03
CA GLU A 42 -4.49 -10.81 -8.73
C GLU A 42 -4.47 -9.32 -8.37
N LYS A 43 -3.82 -8.45 -9.15
CA LYS A 43 -3.70 -7.02 -8.87
C LYS A 43 -5.06 -6.35 -8.66
N LYS A 44 -6.04 -6.68 -9.53
CA LYS A 44 -7.40 -6.14 -9.41
C LYS A 44 -8.05 -6.54 -8.08
N LYS A 45 -7.92 -7.81 -7.68
CA LYS A 45 -8.42 -8.30 -6.38
C LYS A 45 -7.70 -7.62 -5.21
N ALA A 46 -6.38 -7.49 -5.30
CA ALA A 46 -5.56 -6.86 -4.27
C ALA A 46 -5.96 -5.39 -4.03
N ARG A 47 -6.19 -4.62 -5.10
CA ARG A 47 -6.72 -3.25 -5.01
C ARG A 47 -8.04 -3.20 -4.25
N THR A 48 -9.00 -4.06 -4.62
CA THR A 48 -10.31 -4.10 -3.96
C THR A 48 -10.19 -4.47 -2.49
N LEU A 49 -9.31 -5.42 -2.15
CA LEU A 49 -9.06 -5.82 -0.77
C LEU A 49 -8.47 -4.66 0.03
N ILE A 50 -7.37 -4.06 -0.44
CA ILE A 50 -6.75 -2.90 0.21
C ILE A 50 -7.76 -1.77 0.37
N LYS A 51 -8.56 -1.48 -0.66
CA LYS A 51 -9.60 -0.45 -0.58
C LYS A 51 -10.58 -0.67 0.57
N ASN A 52 -11.00 -1.90 0.78
CA ASN A 52 -11.91 -2.23 1.88
C ASN A 52 -11.19 -2.23 3.23
N THR A 53 -9.93 -2.68 3.27
CA THR A 53 -9.08 -2.63 4.45
C THR A 53 -8.84 -1.20 4.95
N LEU A 54 -8.63 -0.23 4.04
CA LEU A 54 -8.43 1.17 4.41
C LEU A 54 -9.65 1.78 5.11
N LYS A 55 -10.86 1.28 4.85
CA LYS A 55 -12.07 1.69 5.58
C LYS A 55 -12.06 1.27 7.05
N GLN A 56 -11.22 0.31 7.42
CA GLN A 56 -11.03 -0.22 8.77
C GLN A 56 -9.75 0.35 9.42
N ARG A 57 -9.25 1.50 8.94
CA ARG A 57 -7.97 2.08 9.41
C ARG A 57 -7.86 2.19 10.93
N ASN A 58 -8.95 2.49 11.63
CA ASN A 58 -9.00 2.61 13.09
C ASN A 58 -8.71 1.29 13.84
N GLU A 59 -8.73 0.15 13.15
CA GLU A 59 -8.38 -1.15 13.71
C GLU A 59 -6.88 -1.45 13.62
N TYR A 60 -6.10 -0.64 12.90
CA TYR A 60 -4.65 -0.81 12.74
C TYR A 60 -3.90 0.02 13.77
N SER A 61 -3.07 -0.62 14.58
CA SER A 61 -2.10 0.07 15.43
C SER A 61 -0.92 0.70 14.65
N PRO A 62 -0.32 0.06 13.63
CA PRO A 62 0.71 0.69 12.82
C PRO A 62 0.10 1.70 11.83
N ASP A 63 0.94 2.59 11.30
CA ASP A 63 0.56 3.39 10.14
C ASP A 63 0.40 2.50 8.90
N VAL A 64 -0.63 2.76 8.10
CA VAL A 64 -1.03 1.97 6.95
C VAL A 64 -0.58 2.67 5.67
N PHE A 65 0.46 2.11 5.06
CA PHE A 65 0.99 2.55 3.79
C PHE A 65 0.60 1.56 2.69
N VAL A 66 0.58 2.02 1.45
CA VAL A 66 0.40 1.14 0.29
C VAL A 66 1.51 1.39 -0.72
N ARG A 67 2.19 0.32 -1.14
CA ARG A 67 3.12 0.35 -2.27
C ARG A 67 2.36 0.08 -3.56
N THR A 68 2.34 1.05 -4.46
CA THR A 68 1.70 0.92 -5.79
C THR A 68 2.58 0.08 -6.72
N ASN A 69 2.08 -0.24 -7.91
CA ASN A 69 2.94 -0.65 -9.02
C ASN A 69 3.78 0.55 -9.51
N SER A 70 4.86 0.25 -10.24
CA SER A 70 5.79 1.27 -10.75
C SER A 70 5.12 2.22 -11.75
N PRO A 71 5.67 3.45 -11.93
CA PRO A 71 5.15 4.41 -12.90
C PRO A 71 5.13 3.87 -14.33
N GLU A 72 6.11 3.04 -14.70
CA GLU A 72 6.25 2.45 -16.04
C GLU A 72 5.31 1.25 -16.29
N SER A 73 4.69 0.70 -15.23
CA SER A 73 3.87 -0.52 -15.33
C SER A 73 2.53 -0.32 -16.06
N GLY A 74 2.11 0.93 -16.27
CA GLY A 74 0.76 1.28 -16.75
C GLY A 74 -0.36 0.98 -15.75
N LYS A 75 -0.03 0.59 -14.50
CA LYS A 75 -1.00 0.15 -13.48
C LYS A 75 -1.21 1.15 -12.35
N ILE A 76 -0.32 2.13 -12.22
CA ILE A 76 -0.30 3.08 -11.11
C ILE A 76 -1.60 3.89 -10.97
N GLU A 77 -2.19 4.35 -12.09
CA GLU A 77 -3.45 5.10 -12.06
C GLU A 77 -4.59 4.27 -11.45
N ALA A 78 -4.69 3.00 -11.85
CA ALA A 78 -5.68 2.08 -11.30
C ALA A 78 -5.42 1.74 -9.83
N ASP A 79 -4.16 1.73 -9.39
CA ASP A 79 -3.82 1.58 -7.98
C ASP A 79 -4.30 2.81 -7.20
N LEU A 80 -3.86 4.01 -7.58
CA LEU A 80 -4.16 5.27 -6.91
C LEU A 80 -5.66 5.53 -6.80
N LYS A 81 -6.42 5.24 -7.85
CA LYS A 81 -7.88 5.37 -7.87
C LYS A 81 -8.58 4.57 -6.77
N GLU A 82 -8.01 3.44 -6.34
CA GLU A 82 -8.61 2.59 -5.31
C GLU A 82 -8.05 2.85 -3.91
N ILE A 83 -6.81 3.32 -3.79
CA ILE A 83 -6.11 3.45 -2.50
C ILE A 83 -6.11 4.87 -1.94
N VAL A 84 -6.24 5.90 -2.78
CA VAL A 84 -6.28 7.30 -2.34
C VAL A 84 -7.69 7.59 -1.82
N GLN A 85 -7.88 7.37 -0.52
CA GLN A 85 -9.14 7.58 0.19
C GLN A 85 -8.86 7.82 1.68
N LYS A 86 -9.92 8.11 2.45
CA LYS A 86 -9.80 8.19 3.91
C LYS A 86 -9.27 6.86 4.47
N GLY A 87 -8.24 6.96 5.30
CA GLY A 87 -7.65 5.82 6.01
C GLY A 87 -6.29 5.34 5.50
N ILE A 88 -5.74 5.95 4.45
CA ILE A 88 -4.33 5.76 4.05
C ILE A 88 -3.45 6.80 4.75
N ASP A 89 -2.32 6.35 5.30
CA ASP A 89 -1.35 7.25 5.96
C ASP A 89 -0.18 7.61 5.04
N GLY A 90 0.10 6.78 4.03
CA GLY A 90 1.16 7.04 3.08
C GLY A 90 1.12 6.16 1.84
N VAL A 91 1.80 6.64 0.79
CA VAL A 91 1.96 5.92 -0.48
C VAL A 91 3.44 5.72 -0.75
N VAL A 92 3.82 4.50 -1.12
CA VAL A 92 5.18 4.15 -1.54
C VAL A 92 5.19 3.96 -3.06
N ILE A 93 5.94 4.79 -3.78
CA ILE A 93 6.11 4.66 -5.23
C ILE A 93 7.42 3.91 -5.50
N PRO A 94 7.37 2.69 -6.07
CA PRO A 94 8.59 1.94 -6.35
C PRO A 94 9.24 2.36 -7.66
N LYS A 95 10.52 2.02 -7.81
CA LYS A 95 11.27 2.10 -9.08
C LYS A 95 11.21 3.49 -9.73
N VAL A 96 11.30 4.55 -8.92
CA VAL A 96 11.35 5.94 -9.39
C VAL A 96 12.73 6.22 -9.97
N ASN A 97 12.80 6.51 -11.27
CA ASN A 97 14.07 6.82 -11.95
C ASN A 97 14.31 8.33 -12.07
N SER A 98 13.26 9.15 -11.96
CA SER A 98 13.37 10.60 -12.09
C SER A 98 12.29 11.36 -11.33
N ALA A 99 12.60 12.59 -10.91
CA ALA A 99 11.60 13.49 -10.34
C ALA A 99 10.46 13.83 -11.32
N LYS A 100 10.69 13.66 -12.63
CA LYS A 100 9.67 13.88 -13.67
C LYS A 100 8.57 12.82 -13.64
N GLU A 101 8.90 11.58 -13.28
CA GLU A 101 7.88 10.53 -13.07
C GLU A 101 6.97 10.87 -11.90
N LEU A 102 7.54 11.32 -10.77
CA LEU A 102 6.77 11.72 -9.60
C LEU A 102 5.80 12.87 -9.90
N LYS A 103 6.19 13.84 -10.74
CA LYS A 103 5.31 14.97 -11.12
C LYS A 103 4.08 14.56 -11.94
N LYS A 104 4.05 13.34 -12.50
CA LYS A 104 2.93 12.82 -13.29
C LYS A 104 1.92 12.03 -12.44
N ILE A 105 2.29 11.72 -11.20
CA ILE A 105 1.51 10.96 -10.22
C ILE A 105 0.78 11.94 -9.32
#